data_AF-A0A1A8FKL7-F1
#
_entry.id   AF-A0A1A8FKL7-F1
#
_cell.length_a   1.000
_cell.length_b   1.000
_cell.length_c   1.000
_cell.angle_alpha   90.00
_cell.angle_beta   90.00
_cell.angle_gamma   90.00
#
_symmetry.space_group_name_H-M   'P 1'
#
loop_
_entity.id
_entity.type
_entity.pdbx_description
1 polymer ?
#
loop_
_entity_poly.entity_id
_entity_poly.type
_entity_poly.pdbx_seq_one_letter_code
_entity_poly.pdbx_strand_id
1 'polypeptide(L)'
;PNHHSIPVWIRAIGAVMSPFNPLAGLRLAGPLGPMLVQTIRSDFKQKYSSVFDDNTVSDYIYHLNAQTPSGETAFKNMTVPYGWAKRPMLERIDGVRADIPITFIYGSRSSIDSNSGYAVRKIRPDVEIIVIRGAGHYVFADQPEDFNQTVLRILSSTGGTSEDEGDQDNAITQQQK
;
A
#
# COMPACT_ATOMS: atom_id res chain seq x y z
N PRO A 1 42.68 0.91 -22.48
CA PRO A 1 41.85 1.60 -21.47
C PRO A 1 40.96 2.66 -22.17
N ASN A 2 39.80 2.23 -22.68
CA ASN A 2 38.93 3.10 -23.47
C ASN A 2 37.73 3.53 -22.62
N HIS A 3 37.82 4.76 -22.11
CA HIS A 3 36.74 5.40 -21.39
C HIS A 3 35.71 5.89 -22.42
N HIS A 4 34.73 5.06 -22.76
CA HIS A 4 33.63 5.48 -23.64
C HIS A 4 32.79 6.53 -22.91
N SER A 5 33.00 7.80 -23.26
CA SER A 5 32.22 8.93 -22.80
C SER A 5 30.81 8.83 -23.40
N ILE A 6 29.82 8.65 -22.53
CA ILE A 6 28.41 8.61 -22.93
C ILE A 6 28.07 9.93 -23.65
N PRO A 7 27.57 9.89 -24.90
CA PRO A 7 27.21 11.07 -25.68
C PRO A 7 26.26 12.00 -24.93
N VAL A 8 26.49 13.31 -25.04
CA VAL A 8 25.74 14.35 -24.31
C VAL A 8 24.24 14.28 -24.57
N TRP A 9 23.82 13.94 -25.79
CA TRP A 9 22.41 13.79 -26.13
C TRP A 9 21.74 12.60 -25.42
N ILE A 10 22.46 11.48 -25.21
CA ILE A 10 21.98 10.34 -24.41
C ILE A 10 21.89 10.72 -22.94
N ARG A 11 22.87 11.48 -22.42
CA ARG A 11 22.81 12.03 -21.05
C ARG A 11 21.66 13.02 -20.89
N ALA A 12 21.36 13.83 -21.92
CA ALA A 12 20.26 14.78 -21.91
C ALA A 12 18.90 14.06 -21.96
N ILE A 13 18.73 13.07 -22.85
CA ILE A 13 17.53 12.22 -22.89
C ILE A 13 17.38 11.44 -21.58
N GLY A 14 18.47 10.89 -21.04
CA GLY A 14 18.48 10.21 -19.74
C GLY A 14 18.21 11.15 -18.56
N ALA A 15 18.53 12.44 -18.66
CA ALA A 15 18.19 13.45 -17.67
C ALA A 15 16.73 13.93 -17.80
N VAL A 16 16.18 13.93 -19.00
CA VAL A 16 14.75 14.22 -19.28
C VAL A 16 13.87 13.01 -18.94
N MET A 17 14.36 11.79 -19.12
CA MET A 17 13.71 10.54 -18.72
C MET A 17 14.03 10.11 -17.28
N SER A 18 15.05 10.71 -16.65
CA SER A 18 15.24 10.65 -15.19
C SER A 18 13.93 11.13 -14.57
N PRO A 19 13.40 10.45 -13.55
CA PRO A 19 12.00 10.56 -13.16
C PRO A 19 11.70 12.03 -12.87
N PHE A 20 11.13 12.71 -13.87
CA PHE A 20 10.56 14.02 -13.72
C PHE A 20 9.54 13.82 -12.63
N ASN A 21 9.84 14.34 -11.44
CA ASN A 21 9.02 14.11 -10.29
C ASN A 21 7.67 14.78 -10.59
N PRO A 22 6.61 14.06 -10.94
CA PRO A 22 5.38 14.69 -11.44
C PRO A 22 4.78 15.59 -10.35
N LEU A 23 5.06 15.22 -9.10
CA LEU A 23 4.71 15.96 -7.89
C LEU A 23 5.57 17.22 -7.68
N ALA A 24 6.75 17.34 -8.29
CA ALA A 24 7.48 18.62 -8.36
C ALA A 24 6.76 19.63 -9.28
N GLY A 25 6.14 19.17 -10.37
CA GLY A 25 5.22 19.98 -11.16
C GLY A 25 3.99 20.41 -10.35
N LEU A 26 3.47 19.51 -9.50
CA LEU A 26 2.38 19.83 -8.59
C LEU A 26 2.75 20.89 -7.55
N ARG A 27 3.96 20.82 -6.97
CA ARG A 27 4.47 21.82 -6.01
C ARG A 27 4.75 23.17 -6.66
N LEU A 28 5.14 23.20 -7.94
CA LEU A 28 5.31 24.42 -8.72
C LEU A 28 3.97 25.12 -9.05
N ALA A 29 2.86 24.37 -9.10
CA ALA A 29 1.55 24.91 -9.48
C ALA A 29 0.90 25.80 -8.40
N GLY A 30 1.36 25.74 -7.14
CA GLY A 30 0.88 26.62 -6.07
C GLY A 30 -0.66 26.60 -5.93
N PRO A 31 -1.35 27.75 -5.82
CA PRO A 31 -2.81 27.80 -5.65
C PRO A 31 -3.66 27.12 -6.75
N LEU A 32 -3.09 26.87 -7.93
CA LEU A 32 -3.76 26.16 -9.03
C LEU A 32 -3.59 24.64 -8.96
N GLY A 33 -2.79 24.15 -8.00
CA GLY A 33 -2.51 22.73 -7.80
C GLY A 33 -3.75 21.83 -7.67
N PRO A 34 -4.81 22.22 -6.95
CA PRO A 34 -6.03 21.41 -6.87
C PRO A 34 -6.71 21.16 -8.22
N MET A 35 -6.72 22.15 -9.11
CA MET A 35 -7.30 22.02 -10.46
C MET A 35 -6.47 21.07 -11.34
N LEU A 36 -5.14 21.09 -11.16
CA LEU A 36 -4.23 20.15 -11.81
C LEU A 36 -4.41 18.71 -11.30
N VAL A 37 -4.59 18.51 -9.99
CA VAL A 37 -4.91 17.18 -9.41
C VAL A 37 -6.24 16.67 -9.94
N GLN A 38 -7.28 17.50 -9.99
CA GLN A 38 -8.58 17.10 -10.55
C GLN A 38 -8.47 16.63 -12.00
N THR A 39 -7.60 17.24 -12.79
CA THR A 39 -7.40 16.89 -14.19
C THR A 39 -6.58 15.59 -14.35
N ILE A 40 -5.53 15.41 -13.56
CA ILE A 40 -4.63 14.24 -13.66
C ILE A 40 -5.21 13.01 -12.92
N ARG A 41 -6.01 13.23 -11.88
CA ARG A 41 -6.55 12.21 -10.96
C ARG A 41 -8.07 12.28 -10.81
N SER A 42 -8.76 12.55 -11.91
CA SER A 42 -10.23 12.51 -11.98
C SER A 42 -10.80 11.14 -11.58
N ASP A 43 -10.01 10.08 -11.76
CA ASP A 43 -10.29 8.71 -11.31
C ASP A 43 -10.58 8.64 -9.81
N PHE A 44 -9.83 9.36 -8.98
CA PHE A 44 -10.06 9.39 -7.53
C PHE A 44 -11.31 10.18 -7.18
N LYS A 45 -11.55 11.32 -7.83
CA LYS A 45 -12.79 12.07 -7.61
C LYS A 45 -14.02 11.21 -7.89
N GLN A 46 -13.98 10.41 -8.95
CA GLN A 46 -15.08 9.51 -9.30
C GLN A 46 -15.26 8.36 -8.29
N LYS A 47 -14.17 7.78 -7.76
CA LYS A 47 -14.26 6.69 -6.77
C LYS A 47 -14.88 7.12 -5.44
N TYR A 48 -14.68 8.37 -5.06
CA TYR A 48 -15.16 8.92 -3.79
C TYR A 48 -16.43 9.78 -3.93
N SER A 49 -17.04 9.83 -5.12
CA SER A 49 -18.22 10.65 -5.35
C SER A 49 -19.45 10.20 -4.54
N SER A 50 -19.44 8.98 -3.99
CA SER A 50 -20.49 8.51 -3.08
C SER A 50 -20.34 9.04 -1.65
N VAL A 51 -19.17 9.56 -1.29
CA VAL A 51 -18.84 10.05 0.05
C VAL A 51 -18.70 11.57 0.08
N PHE A 52 -18.15 12.15 -0.99
CA PHE A 52 -17.92 13.59 -1.12
C PHE A 52 -18.39 14.09 -2.49
N ASP A 53 -19.28 15.08 -2.49
CA ASP A 53 -19.78 15.72 -3.71
C ASP A 53 -18.92 16.91 -4.16
N ASP A 54 -17.95 17.32 -3.33
CA ASP A 54 -17.12 18.50 -3.51
C ASP A 54 -15.67 18.14 -3.91
N ASN A 55 -14.76 19.11 -3.78
CA ASN A 55 -13.35 18.93 -4.13
C ASN A 55 -12.47 18.43 -2.97
N THR A 56 -13.06 18.04 -1.84
CA THR A 56 -12.34 17.64 -0.61
C THR A 56 -11.25 16.62 -0.90
N VAL A 57 -11.53 15.60 -1.71
CA VAL A 57 -10.56 14.54 -2.04
C VAL A 57 -9.37 15.09 -2.82
N SER A 58 -9.62 16.00 -3.76
CA SER A 58 -8.56 16.61 -4.59
C SER A 58 -7.71 17.59 -3.78
N ASP A 59 -8.35 18.40 -2.94
CA ASP A 59 -7.68 19.34 -2.04
C ASP A 59 -6.81 18.59 -1.02
N TYR A 60 -7.34 17.49 -0.46
CA TYR A 60 -6.61 16.62 0.45
C TYR A 60 -5.36 16.01 -0.21
N ILE A 61 -5.51 15.43 -1.41
CA ILE A 61 -4.37 14.87 -2.17
C ILE A 61 -3.34 15.96 -2.47
N TYR A 62 -3.79 17.15 -2.86
CA TYR A 62 -2.90 18.28 -3.12
C TYR A 62 -2.10 18.67 -1.88
N HIS A 63 -2.76 18.93 -0.75
CA HIS A 63 -2.10 19.39 0.47
C HIS A 63 -1.20 18.34 1.13
N LEU A 64 -1.48 17.05 0.93
CA LEU A 64 -0.55 15.97 1.32
C LEU A 64 0.75 16.03 0.51
N ASN A 65 0.68 16.33 -0.78
CA ASN A 65 1.84 16.30 -1.67
C ASN A 65 2.54 17.66 -1.81
N ALA A 66 1.86 18.77 -1.51
CA ALA A 66 2.42 20.12 -1.57
C ALA A 66 3.51 20.38 -0.49
N GLN A 67 3.50 19.60 0.58
CA GLN A 67 4.47 19.69 1.67
C GLN A 67 5.84 19.09 1.30
N THR A 68 6.78 19.14 2.24
CA THR A 68 8.13 18.56 2.11
C THR A 68 8.06 17.12 1.60
N PRO A 69 8.84 16.73 0.57
CA PRO A 69 8.72 15.46 -0.14
C PRO A 69 9.32 14.26 0.64
N SER A 70 8.91 14.06 1.89
CA SER A 70 9.39 12.96 2.73
C SER A 70 9.02 11.60 2.14
N GLY A 71 7.78 11.43 1.67
CA GLY A 71 7.30 10.18 1.05
C GLY A 71 8.04 9.82 -0.23
N GLU A 72 8.28 10.79 -1.11
CA GLU A 72 9.05 10.58 -2.35
C GLU A 72 10.51 10.24 -2.07
N THR A 73 11.12 10.94 -1.11
CA THR A 73 12.50 10.69 -0.69
C THR A 73 12.62 9.28 -0.10
N ALA A 74 11.69 8.89 0.76
CA ALA A 74 11.62 7.55 1.32
C ALA A 74 11.43 6.49 0.22
N PHE A 75 10.46 6.69 -0.68
CA PHE A 75 10.20 5.77 -1.79
C PHE A 75 11.42 5.61 -2.69
N LYS A 76 12.07 6.72 -3.06
CA LYS A 76 13.31 6.70 -3.86
C LYS A 76 14.46 5.98 -3.14
N ASN A 77 14.57 6.12 -1.83
CA ASN A 77 15.59 5.41 -1.04
C ASN A 77 15.30 3.90 -0.91
N MET A 78 14.04 3.50 -0.99
CA MET A 78 13.60 2.10 -0.91
C MET A 78 13.55 1.39 -2.27
N THR A 79 13.68 2.13 -3.37
CA THR A 79 13.59 1.60 -4.74
C THR A 79 14.88 1.79 -5.53
N VAL A 80 15.09 0.92 -6.50
CA VAL A 80 16.08 1.09 -7.58
C VAL A 80 15.32 1.55 -8.84
N PRO A 81 16.01 1.91 -9.94
CA PRO A 81 15.35 2.34 -11.16
C PRO A 81 14.22 1.39 -11.60
N TYR A 82 13.20 1.94 -12.23
CA TYR A 82 11.97 1.24 -12.66
C TYR A 82 11.05 0.77 -11.52
N GLY A 83 11.26 1.27 -10.29
CA GLY A 83 10.35 1.03 -9.17
C GLY A 83 10.56 -0.30 -8.44
N TRP A 84 11.63 -1.02 -8.76
CA TRP A 84 11.97 -2.25 -8.06
C TRP A 84 12.39 -1.98 -6.62
N ALA A 85 12.00 -2.85 -5.69
CA ALA A 85 12.43 -2.74 -4.30
C ALA A 85 13.95 -2.98 -4.20
N LYS A 86 14.67 -2.09 -3.51
CA LYS A 86 16.09 -2.25 -3.22
C LYS A 86 16.36 -3.44 -2.29
N ARG A 87 15.42 -3.72 -1.39
CA ARG A 87 15.44 -4.85 -0.45
C ARG A 87 14.03 -5.45 -0.37
N PRO A 88 13.67 -6.40 -1.26
CA PRO A 88 12.31 -6.94 -1.34
C PRO A 88 11.91 -7.62 -0.02
N MET A 89 10.62 -7.56 0.31
CA MET A 89 10.12 -8.21 1.53
C MET A 89 10.09 -9.74 1.42
N LEU A 90 9.87 -10.27 0.21
CA LEU A 90 9.78 -11.72 -0.04
C LEU A 90 11.00 -12.48 0.48
N GLU A 91 12.20 -11.90 0.35
CA GLU A 91 13.47 -12.50 0.79
C GLU A 91 13.71 -12.45 2.30
N ARG A 92 12.83 -11.77 3.05
CA ARG A 92 13.04 -11.44 4.47
C ARG A 92 11.84 -11.73 5.35
N ILE A 93 10.80 -12.34 4.77
CA ILE A 93 9.50 -12.53 5.41
C ILE A 93 9.54 -13.62 6.49
N ASP A 94 10.48 -14.55 6.36
CA ASP A 94 10.86 -15.56 7.35
C ASP A 94 11.41 -14.95 8.64
N GLY A 95 12.01 -13.76 8.57
CA GLY A 95 12.48 -13.00 9.73
C GLY A 95 11.36 -12.33 10.53
N VAL A 96 10.12 -12.29 10.02
CA VAL A 96 8.97 -11.79 10.78
C VAL A 96 8.55 -12.89 11.76
N ARG A 97 8.31 -12.53 13.02
CA ARG A 97 7.90 -13.49 14.04
C ARG A 97 6.63 -14.25 13.61
N ALA A 98 6.58 -15.53 13.97
CA ALA A 98 5.47 -16.42 13.59
C ALA A 98 4.15 -16.06 14.27
N ASP A 99 4.19 -15.39 15.42
CA ASP A 99 3.00 -14.95 16.16
C ASP A 99 2.36 -13.67 15.60
N ILE A 100 3.00 -13.03 14.61
CA ILE A 100 2.42 -11.87 13.91
C ILE A 100 1.65 -12.42 12.71
N PRO A 101 0.30 -12.41 12.72
CA PRO A 101 -0.51 -12.85 11.60
C PRO A 101 -0.37 -11.89 10.42
N ILE A 102 -0.34 -12.44 9.21
CA ILE A 102 -0.17 -11.68 7.98
C ILE A 102 -1.28 -12.08 6.99
N THR A 103 -2.01 -11.09 6.51
CA THR A 103 -3.04 -11.27 5.48
C THR A 103 -2.79 -10.31 4.33
N PHE A 104 -2.75 -10.83 3.11
CA PHE A 104 -2.69 -10.02 1.89
C PHE A 104 -4.08 -9.89 1.27
N ILE A 105 -4.49 -8.65 0.96
CA ILE A 105 -5.74 -8.34 0.26
C ILE A 105 -5.40 -7.79 -1.12
N TYR A 106 -5.91 -8.46 -2.16
CA TYR A 106 -5.71 -8.09 -3.57
C TYR A 106 -7.03 -7.78 -4.26
N GLY A 107 -7.00 -6.94 -5.29
CA GLY A 107 -8.11 -6.75 -6.21
C GLY A 107 -7.98 -7.62 -7.45
N SER A 108 -9.06 -8.29 -7.85
CA SER A 108 -9.08 -9.19 -9.02
C SER A 108 -8.71 -8.54 -10.37
N ARG A 109 -8.79 -7.21 -10.48
CA ARG A 109 -8.50 -6.43 -11.71
C ARG A 109 -7.23 -5.58 -11.58
N SER A 110 -6.42 -5.82 -10.54
CA SER A 110 -5.16 -5.09 -10.31
C SER A 110 -4.10 -5.51 -11.33
N SER A 111 -3.31 -4.54 -11.81
CA SER A 111 -2.09 -4.82 -12.59
C SER A 111 -0.98 -5.45 -11.76
N ILE A 112 -1.07 -5.34 -10.43
CA ILE A 112 -0.21 -6.05 -9.48
C ILE A 112 -0.95 -7.32 -9.08
N ASP A 113 -0.44 -8.47 -9.53
CA ASP A 113 -1.04 -9.78 -9.29
C ASP A 113 -0.78 -10.30 -7.85
N SER A 114 -1.46 -11.39 -7.50
CA SER A 114 -1.34 -12.07 -6.21
C SER A 114 -0.22 -13.11 -6.16
N ASN A 115 0.60 -13.27 -7.22
CA ASN A 115 1.66 -14.28 -7.27
C ASN A 115 2.70 -14.07 -6.17
N SER A 116 3.01 -12.81 -5.87
CA SER A 116 3.89 -12.44 -4.76
C SER A 116 3.37 -12.93 -3.41
N GLY A 117 2.07 -12.81 -3.15
CA GLY A 117 1.43 -13.34 -1.95
C GLY A 117 1.52 -14.85 -1.86
N TYR A 118 1.30 -15.56 -2.97
CA TYR A 118 1.47 -17.03 -3.00
C TYR A 118 2.93 -17.46 -2.80
N ALA A 119 3.90 -16.68 -3.29
CA ALA A 119 5.31 -16.91 -3.01
C ALA A 119 5.62 -16.74 -1.52
N VAL A 120 5.06 -15.71 -0.88
CA VAL A 120 5.15 -15.53 0.58
C VAL A 120 4.51 -16.71 1.33
N ARG A 121 3.34 -17.19 0.90
CA ARG A 121 2.65 -18.32 1.54
C ARG A 121 3.44 -19.62 1.51
N LYS A 122 4.35 -19.80 0.55
CA LYS A 122 5.28 -20.96 0.54
C LYS A 122 6.33 -20.87 1.66
N ILE A 123 6.69 -19.67 2.09
CA ILE A 123 7.67 -19.41 3.16
C ILE A 123 6.96 -19.34 4.52
N ARG A 124 5.77 -18.73 4.56
CA ARG A 124 4.91 -18.56 5.74
C ARG A 124 3.52 -19.16 5.45
N PRO A 125 3.32 -20.47 5.70
CA PRO A 125 2.07 -21.17 5.38
C PRO A 125 0.82 -20.62 6.09
N ASP A 126 1.03 -19.94 7.21
CA ASP A 126 0.02 -19.25 8.03
C ASP A 126 -0.54 -17.98 7.38
N VAL A 127 0.07 -17.49 6.30
CA VAL A 127 -0.39 -16.30 5.59
C VAL A 127 -1.71 -16.57 4.85
N GLU A 128 -2.68 -15.69 5.09
CA GLU A 128 -3.95 -15.67 4.36
C GLU A 128 -3.85 -14.76 3.12
N ILE A 129 -4.43 -15.20 2.00
CA ILE A 129 -4.50 -14.42 0.76
C ILE A 129 -5.97 -14.29 0.38
N ILE A 130 -6.44 -13.05 0.26
CA ILE A 130 -7.82 -12.73 -0.05
C ILE A 130 -7.85 -11.91 -1.33
N VAL A 131 -8.72 -12.27 -2.26
CA VAL A 131 -8.92 -11.56 -3.52
C VAL A 131 -10.34 -11.04 -3.58
N ILE A 132 -10.50 -9.72 -3.60
CA ILE A 132 -11.79 -9.04 -3.73
C ILE A 132 -12.11 -8.89 -5.22
N ARG A 133 -13.28 -9.41 -5.61
CA ARG A 133 -13.76 -9.38 -6.99
C ARG A 133 -14.19 -7.96 -7.38
N GLY A 134 -14.01 -7.58 -8.64
CA GLY A 134 -14.38 -6.24 -9.13
C GLY A 134 -13.41 -5.12 -8.76
N ALA A 135 -12.59 -5.29 -7.72
CA ALA A 135 -11.59 -4.32 -7.29
C ALA A 135 -10.31 -4.32 -8.14
N GLY A 136 -9.72 -3.14 -8.35
CA GLY A 136 -8.39 -2.91 -8.94
C GLY A 136 -7.30 -2.76 -7.87
N HIS A 137 -6.29 -1.92 -8.15
CA HIS A 137 -5.14 -1.74 -7.25
C HIS A 137 -5.53 -1.07 -5.91
N TYR A 138 -6.50 -0.16 -5.92
CA TYR A 138 -7.00 0.52 -4.73
C TYR A 138 -8.26 -0.18 -4.22
N VAL A 139 -8.07 -1.37 -3.64
CA VAL A 139 -9.17 -2.26 -3.25
C VAL A 139 -10.20 -1.56 -2.35
N PHE A 140 -9.72 -0.78 -1.38
CA PHE A 140 -10.54 0.00 -0.45
C PHE A 140 -11.36 1.12 -1.12
N ALA A 141 -10.94 1.59 -2.29
CA ALA A 141 -11.65 2.64 -3.03
C ALA A 141 -12.59 2.05 -4.10
N ASP A 142 -12.24 0.88 -4.66
CA ASP A 142 -13.03 0.24 -5.72
C ASP A 142 -14.19 -0.60 -5.17
N GLN A 143 -14.02 -1.24 -4.01
CA GLN A 143 -15.02 -2.08 -3.33
C GLN A 143 -14.97 -1.84 -1.81
N PRO A 144 -15.39 -0.66 -1.32
CA PRO A 144 -15.23 -0.27 0.08
C PRO A 144 -15.98 -1.19 1.05
N GLU A 145 -17.20 -1.63 0.70
CA GLU A 145 -18.01 -2.51 1.55
C GLU A 145 -17.34 -3.88 1.74
N ASP A 146 -16.97 -4.55 0.65
CA ASP A 146 -16.30 -5.86 0.68
C ASP A 146 -14.94 -5.78 1.38
N PHE A 147 -14.18 -4.69 1.15
CA PHE A 147 -12.91 -4.45 1.81
C PHE A 147 -13.09 -4.31 3.33
N ASN A 148 -14.04 -3.48 3.76
CA ASN A 148 -14.29 -3.24 5.18
C ASN A 148 -14.77 -4.50 5.89
N GLN A 149 -15.72 -5.26 5.29
CA GLN A 149 -16.16 -6.55 5.84
C GLN A 149 -15.01 -7.54 5.96
N THR A 150 -14.12 -7.57 4.95
CA THR A 150 -12.93 -8.41 4.97
C THR A 150 -11.99 -8.05 6.12
N VAL A 151 -11.70 -6.77 6.32
CA VAL A 151 -10.84 -6.29 7.41
C VAL A 151 -11.45 -6.63 8.77
N LEU A 152 -12.75 -6.36 8.97
CA LEU A 152 -13.44 -6.69 10.22
C LEU A 152 -13.41 -8.20 10.53
N ARG A 153 -13.57 -9.05 9.51
CA ARG A 153 -13.43 -10.50 9.65
C ARG A 153 -12.04 -10.89 10.13
N ILE A 154 -10.98 -10.35 9.51
CA ILE A 154 -9.58 -10.63 9.89
C ILE A 154 -9.30 -10.19 11.34
N LEU A 155 -9.82 -9.03 11.73
CA LEU A 155 -9.66 -8.53 13.11
C LEU A 155 -10.38 -9.44 14.11
N SER A 156 -11.60 -9.87 13.81
CA SER A 156 -12.36 -10.77 14.69
C SER A 156 -11.69 -12.13 14.88
N SER A 157 -11.02 -12.67 13.85
CA SER A 157 -10.26 -13.93 13.98
C SER A 157 -8.97 -13.79 14.77
N THR A 158 -8.41 -12.58 14.89
CA THR A 158 -7.15 -12.34 15.60
C THR A 158 -7.36 -12.08 17.09
N GLY A 159 -8.53 -11.55 17.49
CA GLY A 159 -8.87 -11.24 18.88
C GLY A 159 -9.34 -12.42 19.73
N GLY A 160 -9.54 -13.61 19.15
CA GLY A 160 -10.12 -14.78 19.83
C GLY A 160 -9.12 -15.66 20.60
N THR A 161 -7.83 -15.35 20.60
CA THR A 161 -6.77 -16.21 21.19
C THR A 161 -6.23 -15.73 22.55
N SER A 162 -6.87 -14.77 23.21
CA SER A 162 -6.31 -14.17 24.44
C SER A 162 -7.23 -14.12 25.67
N GLU A 163 -8.42 -14.73 25.70
CA GLU A 163 -9.33 -14.58 26.85
C GLU A 163 -9.91 -15.87 27.48
N ASP A 164 -9.65 -17.09 26.99
CA ASP A 164 -10.39 -18.29 27.46
C ASP A 164 -9.59 -19.38 28.21
N GLU A 165 -8.34 -19.15 28.62
CA GLU A 165 -7.57 -20.14 29.44
C GLU A 165 -7.42 -19.79 30.93
N GLY A 166 -8.08 -18.74 31.43
CA GLY A 166 -7.84 -18.22 32.79
C GLY A 166 -8.86 -18.57 33.89
N ASP A 167 -10.06 -19.07 33.55
CA ASP A 167 -11.18 -19.05 34.51
C ASP A 167 -11.73 -20.44 34.92
N GLN A 168 -11.13 -21.55 34.47
CA GLN A 168 -11.57 -22.89 34.88
C GLN A 168 -10.79 -23.47 36.09
N ASP A 169 -9.60 -22.97 36.40
CA ASP A 169 -8.79 -23.50 37.51
C ASP A 169 -9.23 -22.97 38.89
N ASN A 170 -9.87 -21.80 38.96
CA ASN A 170 -10.34 -21.23 40.24
C ASN A 170 -11.71 -21.76 40.71
N ALA A 171 -12.47 -22.42 39.83
CA ALA A 171 -13.77 -22.99 40.19
C ALA A 171 -13.66 -24.32 40.94
N ILE A 172 -12.56 -25.06 40.76
CA ILE A 172 -12.36 -26.38 41.39
C ILE A 172 -11.80 -26.24 42.82
N THR A 173 -11.02 -25.19 43.11
CA THR A 173 -10.43 -24.99 44.45
C THR A 173 -11.42 -24.43 45.50
N GLN A 174 -12.55 -23.85 45.10
CA GLN A 174 -13.54 -23.28 46.03
C GLN A 174 -14.59 -24.30 46.55
N GLN A 175 -14.57 -25.56 46.10
CA GLN A 175 -15.46 -26.62 46.62
C GLN A 175 -14.81 -27.55 47.66
N GLN A 176 -13.57 -27.28 48.08
CA GLN A 176 -12.86 -28.09 49.09
C GLN A 176 -12.37 -27.31 50.31
N LYS A 177 -13.05 -26.22 50.71
CA LYS A 177 -12.79 -25.56 51.99
C LYS A 177 -14.05 -25.30 52.79
#